data_AF-A0A4Y2A0W1-F1
#
_entry.id   AF-A0A4Y2A0W1-F1
#
_cell.length_a   1.000
_cell.length_b   1.000
_cell.length_c   1.000
_cell.angle_alpha   90.00
_cell.angle_beta   90.00
_cell.angle_gamma   90.00
#
_symmetry.space_group_name_H-M   'P 1'
#
loop_
_entity.id
_entity.type
_entity.pdbx_description
1 polymer ?
#
loop_
_entity_poly.entity_id
_entity_poly.type
_entity_poly.pdbx_seq_one_letter_code
_entity_poly.pdbx_strand_id
1 'polypeptide(L)'
;MKKINDEWGPAEIKLGSPHIKLFTQSDEASHRLTKFLRTNDMGYFIIVPRSEHPIKVVIRGLQCDLNIDVLKKALVEEYEFVVHKVVQLIRFKTKEPLELFQVTLPNIEVNKGI
;
A
#
# COMPACT_ATOMS: atom_id res chain seq x y z
N MET A 1 -27.25 -8.20 6.64
CA MET A 1 -27.34 -6.80 7.13
C MET A 1 -27.79 -6.70 8.58
N LYS A 2 -28.95 -7.26 8.95
CA LYS A 2 -29.47 -7.20 10.33
C LYS A 2 -28.44 -7.65 11.40
N LYS A 3 -27.81 -8.81 11.19
CA LYS A 3 -26.75 -9.34 12.08
C LYS A 3 -25.56 -8.40 12.35
N ILE A 4 -25.14 -7.60 11.36
CA ILE A 4 -23.98 -6.69 11.53
C ILE A 4 -24.38 -5.47 12.36
N ASN A 5 -25.57 -4.91 12.10
CA ASN A 5 -26.07 -3.76 12.86
C ASN A 5 -26.48 -4.14 14.29
N ASP A 6 -27.01 -5.34 14.50
CA ASP A 6 -27.42 -5.83 15.82
C ASP A 6 -26.21 -6.01 16.77
N GLU A 7 -25.02 -6.34 16.23
CA GLU A 7 -23.83 -6.63 17.02
C GLU A 7 -22.82 -5.46 17.07
N TRP A 8 -22.81 -4.60 16.04
CA TRP A 8 -21.83 -3.52 15.89
C TRP A 8 -22.40 -2.10 16.04
N GLY A 9 -23.72 -1.95 16.15
CA GLY A 9 -24.38 -0.64 16.13
C GLY A 9 -24.41 -0.03 14.72
N PRO A 10 -24.70 1.28 14.57
CA PRO A 10 -24.71 1.94 13.26
C PRO A 10 -23.27 2.08 12.74
N ALA A 11 -22.74 1.02 12.14
CA ALA A 11 -21.54 1.11 11.33
C ALA A 11 -21.83 2.04 10.14
N GLU A 12 -20.86 2.87 9.75
CA GLU A 12 -20.91 3.51 8.45
C GLU A 12 -20.77 2.42 7.39
N ILE A 13 -21.88 2.06 6.75
CA ILE A 13 -21.94 1.02 5.73
C ILE A 13 -22.15 1.69 4.38
N LYS A 14 -21.20 1.52 3.47
CA LYS A 14 -21.39 1.90 2.07
C LYS A 14 -21.57 0.64 1.23
N LEU A 15 -22.71 0.56 0.56
CA LEU A 15 -22.97 -0.49 -0.41
C LEU A 15 -22.17 -0.22 -1.68
N GLY A 16 -21.22 -1.10 -2.03
CA GLY A 16 -20.64 -1.17 -3.36
C GLY A 16 -21.16 -2.43 -4.06
N SER A 17 -21.49 -2.38 -5.34
CA SER A 17 -21.65 -3.63 -6.09
C SER A 17 -20.24 -4.18 -6.38
N PRO A 18 -19.85 -5.42 -6.03
CA PRO A 18 -20.56 -6.51 -5.32
C PRO A 18 -20.21 -6.67 -3.82
N HIS A 19 -19.57 -5.68 -3.19
CA HIS A 19 -19.05 -5.76 -1.82
C HIS A 19 -19.62 -4.68 -0.89
N ILE A 20 -19.92 -5.05 0.35
CA ILE A 20 -20.27 -4.10 1.40
C ILE A 20 -18.97 -3.55 2.01
N LYS A 21 -18.79 -2.23 2.02
CA LYS A 21 -17.69 -1.57 2.72
C LYS A 21 -18.14 -1.16 4.12
N LEU A 22 -17.39 -1.62 5.11
CA LEU A 22 -17.57 -1.28 6.52
C LEU A 22 -16.45 -0.33 6.94
N PHE A 23 -16.79 0.80 7.54
CA PHE A 23 -15.82 1.74 8.10
C PHE A 23 -15.79 1.61 9.62
N THR A 24 -14.60 1.46 10.18
CA THR A 24 -14.37 1.42 11.63
C THR A 24 -13.63 2.68 12.06
N GLN A 25 -14.00 3.20 13.23
CA GLN A 25 -13.44 4.44 13.78
C GLN A 25 -12.08 4.23 14.48
N SER A 26 -11.70 2.99 14.78
CA SER A 26 -10.44 2.63 15.46
C SER A 26 -9.89 1.27 15.05
N ASP A 27 -8.62 1.01 15.34
CA ASP A 27 -7.96 -0.26 15.08
C ASP A 27 -8.54 -1.40 15.92
N GLU A 28 -8.89 -1.12 17.17
CA GLU A 28 -9.55 -2.10 18.05
C GLU A 28 -10.92 -2.51 17.51
N ALA A 29 -11.68 -1.53 16.98
CA ALA A 29 -12.94 -1.76 16.29
C ALA A 29 -12.73 -2.63 15.02
N SER A 30 -11.71 -2.32 14.22
CA SER A 30 -11.33 -3.12 13.04
C SER A 30 -10.97 -4.56 13.41
N HIS A 31 -10.21 -4.76 14.48
CA HIS A 31 -9.79 -6.08 14.94
C HIS A 31 -10.97 -6.93 15.41
N ARG A 32 -11.86 -6.35 16.23
CA ARG A 32 -13.08 -7.01 16.70
C ARG A 32 -14.02 -7.38 15.55
N LEU A 33 -14.21 -6.48 14.57
CA LEU A 33 -15.01 -6.75 13.36
C LEU A 33 -14.39 -7.89 12.53
N THR A 34 -13.07 -7.86 12.33
CA THR A 34 -12.33 -8.91 11.62
C THR A 34 -12.49 -10.26 12.32
N LYS A 35 -12.40 -10.29 13.65
CA LYS A 35 -12.61 -11.50 14.45
C LYS A 35 -14.03 -12.04 14.31
N PHE A 36 -15.04 -11.17 14.33
CA PHE A 36 -16.44 -11.55 14.11
C PHE A 36 -16.66 -12.17 12.72
N LEU A 37 -16.17 -11.51 11.66
CA LEU A 37 -16.29 -11.99 10.28
C LEU A 37 -15.61 -13.36 10.11
N ARG A 38 -14.42 -13.52 10.69
CA ARG A 38 -13.68 -14.80 10.69
C ARG A 38 -14.43 -15.91 11.45
N THR A 39 -15.06 -15.59 12.57
CA THR A 39 -15.79 -16.58 13.40
C THR A 39 -17.05 -17.09 12.70
N ASN A 40 -17.66 -16.25 11.85
CA ASN A 40 -18.86 -16.59 11.09
C ASN A 40 -18.57 -17.09 9.68
N ASP A 41 -17.31 -17.41 9.35
CA ASP A 41 -16.87 -17.86 8.02
C ASP A 41 -17.31 -16.94 6.87
N MET A 42 -17.36 -15.63 7.13
CA MET A 42 -17.71 -14.63 6.13
C MET A 42 -16.45 -14.19 5.39
N GLY A 43 -16.48 -14.21 4.05
CA GLY A 43 -15.38 -13.68 3.24
C GLY A 43 -15.22 -12.17 3.44
N TYR A 44 -14.00 -11.72 3.74
CA TYR A 44 -13.68 -10.31 3.90
C TYR A 44 -12.28 -9.98 3.37
N PHE A 45 -12.04 -8.71 3.09
CA PHE A 45 -10.72 -8.16 2.82
C PHE A 45 -10.56 -6.86 3.61
N ILE A 46 -9.36 -6.64 4.14
CA ILE A 46 -9.03 -5.43 4.88
C ILE A 46 -8.48 -4.41 3.88
N ILE A 47 -9.08 -3.23 3.84
CA ILE A 47 -8.53 -2.09 3.10
C ILE A 47 -7.56 -1.38 4.06
N VAL A 48 -6.27 -1.48 3.76
CA VAL A 48 -5.22 -0.84 4.54
C VAL A 48 -5.40 0.69 4.51
N PRO A 49 -5.22 1.41 5.63
CA PRO A 49 -5.26 2.86 5.65
C PRO A 49 -4.26 3.48 4.67
N ARG A 50 -4.62 4.62 4.08
CA ARG A 50 -3.71 5.35 3.17
C ARG A 50 -2.39 5.76 3.83
N SER A 51 -2.40 5.96 5.16
CA SER A 51 -1.21 6.26 5.95
C SER A 51 -0.19 5.12 6.00
N GLU A 52 -0.63 3.89 5.77
CA GLU A 52 0.24 2.70 5.74
C GLU A 52 0.64 2.31 4.32
N HIS A 53 -0.02 2.88 3.30
CA HIS A 53 0.35 2.62 1.91
C HIS A 53 1.76 3.12 1.62
N PRO A 54 2.65 2.27 1.05
CA PRO A 54 3.99 2.70 0.68
C PRO A 54 3.93 3.76 -0.43
N ILE A 55 4.87 4.69 -0.39
CA ILE A 55 5.02 5.75 -1.39
C ILE A 55 5.76 5.14 -2.58
N LYS A 56 5.18 5.24 -3.78
CA LYS A 56 5.79 4.80 -5.04
C LYS A 56 6.25 5.99 -5.84
N VAL A 57 7.56 6.11 -6.03
CA VAL A 57 8.20 7.15 -6.82
C VAL A 57 8.72 6.54 -8.11
N VAL A 58 8.57 7.24 -9.23
CA VAL A 58 9.15 6.84 -10.52
C VAL A 58 10.19 7.87 -10.93
N ILE A 59 11.46 7.46 -10.93
CA ILE A 59 12.57 8.27 -11.41
C ILE A 59 12.72 8.03 -12.91
N ARG A 60 12.85 9.11 -13.68
CA ARG A 60 12.97 9.10 -15.14
C ARG A 60 14.30 9.71 -15.58
N GLY A 61 14.78 9.34 -16.77
CA GLY A 61 15.96 9.96 -17.38
C GLY A 61 17.30 9.46 -16.83
N LEU A 62 17.30 8.31 -16.15
CA LEU A 62 18.51 7.59 -15.77
C LEU A 62 18.84 6.54 -16.82
N GLN A 63 20.13 6.27 -17.02
CA GLN A 63 20.59 5.29 -18.01
C GLN A 63 20.08 3.87 -17.69
N CYS A 64 19.78 3.10 -18.73
CA CYS A 64 19.23 1.75 -18.59
C CYS A 64 20.21 0.74 -17.96
N ASP A 65 21.51 0.98 -18.05
CA ASP A 65 22.58 0.13 -17.52
C ASP A 65 23.01 0.53 -16.09
N LEU A 66 22.36 1.53 -15.50
CA LEU A 66 22.63 1.96 -14.13
C LEU A 66 22.38 0.82 -13.15
N ASN A 67 23.39 0.53 -12.33
CA ASN A 67 23.27 -0.48 -11.29
C ASN A 67 22.28 -0.02 -10.20
N ILE A 68 21.26 -0.86 -9.97
CA ILE A 68 20.20 -0.64 -8.97
C ILE A 68 20.78 -0.47 -7.55
N ASP A 69 21.86 -1.17 -7.22
CA ASP A 69 22.51 -1.07 -5.90
C ASP A 69 23.19 0.30 -5.70
N VAL A 70 23.77 0.85 -6.77
CA VAL A 70 24.37 2.19 -6.74
C VAL A 70 23.28 3.25 -6.54
N LEU A 71 22.17 3.13 -7.29
CA LEU A 71 21.03 4.02 -7.12
C LEU A 71 20.43 3.92 -5.71
N LYS A 72 20.28 2.69 -5.17
CA LYS A 72 19.79 2.48 -3.81
C LYS A 72 20.73 3.10 -2.77
N LYS A 73 22.05 2.96 -2.95
CA LYS A 73 23.05 3.56 -2.07
C LYS A 73 22.97 5.08 -2.08
N ALA A 74 22.89 5.71 -3.25
CA ALA A 74 22.75 7.17 -3.37
C ALA A 74 21.46 7.67 -2.69
N LEU A 75 20.31 6.99 -2.89
CA LEU A 75 19.05 7.35 -2.25
C LEU A 75 19.12 7.30 -0.70
N VAL A 76 19.89 6.36 -0.15
CA VAL A 76 20.03 6.20 1.30
C VAL A 76 21.09 7.14 1.88
N GLU A 77 22.24 7.30 1.22
CA GLU A 77 23.38 8.04 1.76
C GLU A 77 23.34 9.54 1.45
N GLU A 78 22.91 9.93 0.24
CA GLU A 78 22.92 11.34 -0.19
C GLU A 78 21.58 12.04 0.10
N TYR A 79 20.48 11.30 0.00
CA TYR A 79 19.13 11.85 0.16
C TYR A 79 18.44 11.40 1.46
N GLU A 80 19.13 10.60 2.28
CA GLU A 80 18.66 10.13 3.60
C GLU A 80 17.30 9.41 3.57
N PHE A 81 16.89 8.86 2.41
CA PHE A 81 15.64 8.13 2.30
C PHE A 81 15.77 6.71 2.87
N VAL A 82 14.71 6.26 3.54
CA VAL A 82 14.57 4.84 3.85
C VAL A 82 13.96 4.15 2.64
N VAL A 83 14.74 3.32 1.95
CA VAL A 83 14.29 2.65 0.72
C VAL A 83 13.94 1.18 0.97
N HIS A 84 12.69 0.79 0.68
CA HIS A 84 12.27 -0.61 0.74
C HIS A 84 12.78 -1.35 -0.50
N LYS A 85 12.45 -0.85 -1.69
CA LYS A 85 12.73 -1.55 -2.94
C LYS A 85 12.99 -0.58 -4.09
N VAL A 86 13.98 -0.89 -4.92
CA VAL A 86 14.22 -0.23 -6.21
C VAL A 86 14.07 -1.29 -7.30
N VAL A 87 13.35 -0.96 -8.37
CA VAL A 87 13.14 -1.85 -9.52
C VAL A 87 13.23 -1.04 -10.79
N GLN A 88 14.03 -1.50 -11.74
CA GLN A 88 13.98 -0.98 -13.10
C GLN A 88 12.75 -1.54 -13.82
N LEU A 89 11.93 -0.66 -14.39
CA LEU A 89 10.76 -1.08 -15.15
C LEU A 89 11.19 -1.65 -16.50
N ILE A 90 10.41 -2.62 -16.97
CA ILE A 90 10.64 -3.26 -18.25
C ILE A 90 9.43 -3.06 -19.16
N ARG A 91 9.67 -3.03 -20.48
CA ARG A 91 8.59 -3.07 -21.47
C ARG A 91 7.83 -4.38 -21.35
N PHE A 92 6.50 -4.30 -21.31
CA PHE A 92 5.66 -5.49 -21.10
C PHE A 92 5.87 -6.57 -22.18
N LYS A 93 5.94 -6.15 -23.46
CA LYS A 93 6.09 -7.02 -24.63
C LYS A 93 7.52 -7.52 -24.84
N THR A 94 8.47 -6.60 -24.97
CA THR A 94 9.87 -6.92 -25.34
C THR A 94 10.74 -7.32 -24.16
N LYS A 95 10.28 -7.07 -22.92
CA LYS A 95 11.05 -7.26 -21.68
C LYS A 95 12.33 -6.41 -21.59
N GLU A 96 12.50 -5.46 -22.50
CA GLU A 96 13.63 -4.55 -22.50
C GLU A 96 13.54 -3.59 -21.31
N PRO A 97 14.70 -3.27 -20.69
CA PRO A 97 14.76 -2.27 -19.62
C PRO A 97 14.33 -0.89 -20.13
N LEU A 98 13.63 -0.16 -19.28
CA LEU A 98 13.27 1.24 -19.48
C LEU A 98 14.18 2.13 -18.64
N GLU A 99 14.32 3.38 -19.06
CA GLU A 99 14.92 4.48 -18.30
C GLU A 99 13.99 4.97 -17.17
N LEU A 100 13.28 4.03 -16.55
CA LEU A 100 12.29 4.25 -15.50
C LEU A 100 12.62 3.34 -14.33
N PHE A 101 12.91 3.94 -13.19
CA PHE A 101 13.17 3.23 -11.94
C PHE A 101 12.04 3.51 -10.97
N GLN A 102 11.37 2.44 -10.53
CA GLN A 102 10.36 2.53 -9.49
C GLN A 102 11.03 2.32 -8.13
N VAL A 103 10.93 3.33 -7.27
CA VAL A 103 11.36 3.29 -5.88
C VAL A 103 10.14 3.16 -4.99
N THR A 104 10.18 2.19 -4.08
CA THR A 104 9.16 1.97 -3.06
C THR A 104 9.73 2.41 -1.72
N LEU A 105 9.06 3.37 -1.10
CA LEU A 105 9.43 3.94 0.18
C LEU A 105 8.35 3.59 1.22
N PRO A 106 8.70 3.17 2.45
CA PRO A 106 7.74 3.09 3.54
C PRO A 106 7.19 4.49 3.86
N ASN A 107 5.93 4.53 4.28
CA ASN A 107 5.23 5.77 4.61
C ASN A 107 5.57 6.23 6.04
N ILE A 108 6.81 6.69 6.21
CA ILE A 108 7.36 7.22 7.46
C ILE A 108 7.68 8.70 7.30
N GLU A 109 7.81 9.44 8.42
CA GLU A 109 8.02 10.89 8.40
C GLU A 109 9.21 11.32 7.53
N VAL A 110 10.32 10.60 7.58
CA VAL A 110 11.52 10.86 6.76
C VAL A 110 11.22 10.88 5.26
N ASN A 111 10.35 9.97 4.79
CA ASN A 111 10.02 9.84 3.37
C ASN A 111 8.83 10.70 2.92
N LYS A 112 8.20 11.46 3.83
CA LYS A 112 7.03 12.31 3.51
C LYS A 112 7.42 13.67 2.94
N GLY A 113 8.69 14.05 3.00
CA GLY A 113 9.20 15.33 2.49
C GLY A 113 9.48 15.37 0.99
N ILE A 114 8.88 14.47 0.20
CA ILE A 114 9.11 14.27 -1.24
C ILE A 114 8.03 14.96 -2.06
#